data_AF-A0AAE9Y0X4-F1
#
_entry.id   AF-A0AAE9Y0X4-F1
#
_cell.length_a   1.000
_cell.length_b   1.000
_cell.length_c   1.000
_cell.angle_alpha   90.00
_cell.angle_beta   90.00
_cell.angle_gamma   90.00
#
_symmetry.space_group_name_H-M   'P 1'
#
loop_
_entity.id
_entity.type
_entity.pdbx_description
1 polymer ?
#
loop_
_entity_poly.entity_id
_entity_poly.type
_entity_poly.pdbx_seq_one_letter_code
_entity_poly.pdbx_strand_id
1 'polypeptide(L)'
;MAYLLVFVGGGLGAMFRHFINTLSGRLLGTAFPYHTFFINVTGSIVMGLIAGYLAFKGGSSQHFRLFLMTGILGGYTTFSAFSLDAALLYERGAVGLAVVYVLGSVVLAIAGLFGGMALIRAMT
;
A
#
# COMPACT_ATOMS: atom_id res chain seq x y z
N MET A 1 19.30 10.51 12.57
CA MET A 1 17.83 10.69 12.78
C MET A 1 16.99 10.16 11.63
N ALA A 2 17.24 10.56 10.37
CA ALA A 2 16.44 10.11 9.20
C ALA A 2 16.27 8.58 9.09
N TYR A 3 17.36 7.82 9.15
CA TYR A 3 17.32 6.35 9.10
C TYR A 3 16.55 5.73 10.26
N LEU A 4 16.59 6.32 11.46
CA LEU A 4 15.84 5.83 12.61
C LEU A 4 14.33 5.96 12.38
N LEU A 5 13.88 7.09 11.82
CA LEU A 5 12.48 7.28 11.46
C LEU A 5 12.02 6.26 10.41
N VAL A 6 12.82 6.03 9.38
CA VAL A 6 12.52 5.03 8.35
C VAL A 6 12.52 3.62 8.94
N PHE A 7 13.47 3.30 9.81
CA PHE A 7 13.57 1.99 10.46
C PHE A 7 12.35 1.71 11.36
N VAL A 8 12.00 2.64 12.26
CA VAL A 8 10.86 2.47 13.16
C VAL A 8 9.56 2.44 12.37
N GLY A 9 9.35 3.38 11.45
CA GLY A 9 8.15 3.41 10.60
C GLY A 9 8.03 2.16 9.74
N GLY A 10 9.11 1.75 9.08
CA GLY A 10 9.18 0.56 8.23
C GLY A 10 8.90 -0.73 9.00
N GLY A 11 9.47 -0.86 10.21
CA GLY A 11 9.19 -1.97 11.11
C GLY A 11 7.70 -2.04 11.48
N LEU A 12 7.10 -0.92 11.88
CA LEU A 12 5.67 -0.83 12.19
C LEU A 12 4.80 -1.21 10.98
N GLY A 13 5.11 -0.65 9.80
CA GLY A 13 4.41 -0.95 8.56
C GLY A 13 4.49 -2.44 8.19
N ALA A 14 5.67 -3.04 8.29
CA ALA A 14 5.88 -4.45 7.99
C ALA A 14 5.15 -5.38 8.98
N MET A 15 5.09 -5.02 10.26
CA MET A 15 4.31 -5.75 11.26
C MET A 15 2.81 -5.69 10.96
N PHE A 16 2.28 -4.52 10.61
CA PHE A 16 0.88 -4.36 10.19
C PHE A 16 0.55 -5.18 8.94
N ARG A 17 1.43 -5.13 7.94
CA ARG A 17 1.31 -5.97 6.74
C ARG A 17 1.26 -7.45 7.09
N HIS A 18 2.15 -7.92 7.97
CA HIS A 18 2.18 -9.31 8.41
C HIS A 18 0.90 -9.72 9.16
N PHE A 19 0.38 -8.84 10.02
CA PHE A 19 -0.88 -9.05 10.70
C PHE A 19 -2.05 -9.20 9.70
N ILE A 20 -2.16 -8.30 8.73
CA ILE A 20 -3.21 -8.36 7.70
C ILE A 20 -3.08 -9.61 6.83
N ASN A 21 -1.87 -10.03 6.47
CA ASN A 21 -1.63 -11.28 5.75
C ASN A 21 -2.17 -12.49 6.53
N THR A 22 -1.81 -12.58 7.80
CA THR A 22 -2.24 -13.69 8.68
C THR A 22 -3.75 -13.71 8.86
N LEU A 23 -4.37 -12.54 9.06
CA LEU A 23 -5.81 -12.41 9.21
C LEU A 23 -6.56 -12.79 7.92
N SER A 24 -6.10 -12.29 6.78
CA SER A 24 -6.73 -12.56 5.48
C SER A 24 -6.67 -14.04 5.12
N GLY A 25 -5.55 -14.71 5.40
CA GLY A 25 -5.42 -16.15 5.18
C GLY A 25 -6.44 -16.98 5.98
N ARG A 26 -6.83 -16.51 7.18
CA ARG A 26 -7.86 -17.16 8.00
C ARG A 26 -9.28 -16.87 7.54
N LEU A 27 -9.56 -15.64 7.10
CA LEU A 27 -10.92 -15.18 6.80
C LEU A 27 -11.35 -15.42 5.35
N LEU A 28 -10.43 -15.26 4.40
CA LEU A 28 -10.72 -15.23 2.95
C LEU A 28 -10.08 -16.41 2.19
N GLY A 29 -9.26 -17.20 2.89
CA GLY A 29 -8.49 -18.30 2.30
C GLY A 29 -7.32 -17.84 1.43
N THR A 30 -6.77 -18.75 0.64
CA THR A 30 -5.55 -18.57 -0.17
C THR A 30 -5.79 -18.67 -1.67
N ALA A 31 -7.06 -18.76 -2.08
CA ALA A 31 -7.45 -18.86 -3.49
C ALA A 31 -7.22 -17.54 -4.25
N PHE A 32 -7.12 -16.40 -3.58
CA PHE A 32 -6.76 -15.12 -4.20
C PHE A 32 -5.89 -14.30 -3.22
N PRO A 33 -4.92 -13.51 -3.70
CA PRO A 33 -4.02 -12.69 -2.87
C PRO A 33 -4.71 -11.46 -2.28
N TYR A 34 -5.77 -11.66 -1.50
CA TYR A 34 -6.58 -10.59 -0.90
C TYR A 34 -5.76 -9.65 -0.02
N HIS A 35 -4.78 -10.18 0.72
CA HIS A 35 -3.96 -9.37 1.62
C HIS A 35 -3.11 -8.36 0.84
N THR A 36 -2.35 -8.81 -0.18
CA THR A 36 -1.47 -7.95 -0.95
C THR A 36 -2.26 -6.91 -1.74
N PHE A 37 -3.39 -7.34 -2.33
CA PHE A 37 -4.33 -6.44 -2.97
C PHE A 37 -4.79 -5.33 -2.02
N PHE A 38 -5.28 -5.72 -0.84
CA PHE A 38 -5.83 -4.80 0.15
C PHE A 38 -4.78 -3.79 0.63
N ILE A 39 -3.63 -4.26 1.12
CA ILE A 39 -2.60 -3.36 1.69
C ILE A 39 -2.06 -2.37 0.65
N ASN A 40 -1.93 -2.77 -0.62
CA ASN A 40 -1.41 -1.89 -1.66
C ASN A 40 -2.44 -0.82 -2.06
N VAL A 41 -3.72 -1.19 -2.17
CA VAL A 41 -4.78 -0.23 -2.51
C VAL A 41 -5.01 0.75 -1.35
N THR A 42 -5.19 0.27 -0.13
CA THR A 42 -5.39 1.15 1.04
C THR A 42 -4.15 1.99 1.32
N GLY A 43 -2.94 1.42 1.18
CA GLY A 43 -1.68 2.14 1.32
C GLY A 43 -1.55 3.27 0.32
N SER A 44 -2.00 3.08 -0.93
CA SER A 44 -1.98 4.12 -1.96
C SER A 44 -3.00 5.23 -1.67
N ILE A 45 -4.19 4.89 -1.16
CA ILE A 45 -5.17 5.90 -0.72
C ILE A 45 -4.58 6.77 0.40
N VAL A 46 -4.03 6.13 1.44
CA VAL A 46 -3.42 6.83 2.58
C VAL A 46 -2.22 7.66 2.12
N MET A 47 -1.40 7.16 1.19
CA MET A 47 -0.33 7.92 0.55
C MET A 47 -0.85 9.20 -0.09
N GLY A 48 -1.98 9.11 -0.81
CA GLY A 48 -2.61 10.25 -1.48
C GLY A 48 -3.09 11.30 -0.50
N LEU A 49 -3.75 10.88 0.59
CA LEU A 49 -4.20 11.78 1.66
C LEU A 49 -3.02 12.50 2.32
N ILE A 50 -1.96 11.76 2.66
CA ILE A 50 -0.76 12.35 3.27
C ILE A 50 -0.08 13.31 2.29
N ALA A 51 0.14 12.89 1.04
CA ALA A 51 0.79 13.72 0.03
C ALA A 51 0.01 15.01 -0.23
N GLY A 52 -1.32 14.94 -0.37
CA GLY A 52 -2.19 16.10 -0.53
C GLY A 52 -2.09 17.07 0.65
N TYR A 53 -2.16 16.54 1.87
CA TYR A 53 -2.09 17.37 3.09
C TYR A 53 -0.73 18.04 3.26
N LEU A 54 0.36 17.30 3.02
CA LEU A 54 1.71 17.86 3.15
C LEU A 54 2.03 18.88 2.04
N ALA A 55 1.41 18.77 0.87
CA ALA A 55 1.54 19.75 -0.21
C ALA A 55 0.85 21.08 0.17
N PHE A 56 -0.32 21.04 0.79
CA PHE A 56 -1.04 22.24 1.24
C PHE A 56 -0.31 22.99 2.35
N LYS A 57 0.28 22.27 3.33
CA LYS A 57 0.83 22.88 4.54
C LYS A 57 2.14 23.67 4.36
N GLY A 58 2.62 23.90 3.13
CA GLY A 58 3.69 24.86 2.80
C GLY A 58 5.06 24.67 3.49
N GLY A 59 5.25 23.60 4.26
CA GLY A 59 6.40 23.46 5.15
C GLY A 59 6.45 22.13 5.91
N SER A 60 5.85 21.06 5.37
CA SER A 60 5.89 19.75 6.01
C SER A 60 7.33 19.33 6.30
N SER A 61 7.61 19.08 7.59
CA SER A 61 8.91 18.62 8.06
C SER A 61 9.28 17.32 7.36
N GLN A 62 10.46 17.28 6.76
CA GLN A 62 11.04 16.12 6.09
C GLN A 62 10.97 14.85 6.96
N HIS A 63 10.95 15.00 8.28
CA HIS A 63 10.78 13.90 9.23
C HIS A 63 9.44 13.16 9.07
N PHE A 64 8.33 13.88 8.83
CA PHE A 64 7.02 13.24 8.61
C PHE A 64 6.97 12.47 7.30
N ARG A 65 7.56 13.01 6.23
CA ARG A 65 7.67 12.29 4.94
C ARG A 65 8.45 10.98 5.12
N LEU A 66 9.60 11.06 5.77
CA LEU A 66 10.43 9.87 6.01
C LEU A 66 9.73 8.84 6.90
N PHE A 67 9.09 9.27 7.99
CA PHE A 67 8.43 8.35 8.92
C PHE A 67 7.17 7.71 8.33
N LEU A 68 6.26 8.52 7.77
CA LEU A 68 4.95 8.06 7.29
C LEU A 68 5.02 7.45 5.89
N MET A 69 5.62 8.16 4.93
CA MET A 69 5.58 7.75 3.52
C MET A 69 6.66 6.71 3.24
N THR A 70 7.92 7.01 3.55
CA THR A 70 9.02 6.05 3.31
C THR A 70 9.03 4.91 4.32
N GLY A 71 8.79 5.20 5.60
CA GLY A 71 8.76 4.21 6.68
C GLY A 71 7.47 3.40 6.66
N ILE A 72 6.40 3.91 7.30
CA ILE A 72 5.16 3.15 7.53
C ILE A 72 4.56 2.62 6.23
N LEU A 73 4.29 3.50 5.25
CA LEU A 73 3.66 3.08 4.00
C LEU A 73 4.59 2.23 3.14
N GLY A 74 5.89 2.52 3.13
CA GLY A 74 6.89 1.69 2.45
C GLY A 74 7.01 0.27 3.04
N GLY A 75 6.90 0.12 4.36
CA GLY A 75 6.87 -1.19 5.03
C GLY A 75 5.52 -1.90 4.93
N TYR A 76 4.42 -1.14 4.92
CA TYR A 76 3.05 -1.65 4.85
C TYR A 76 2.69 -2.19 3.46
N THR A 77 3.11 -1.52 2.40
CA THR A 77 2.87 -1.93 1.02
C THR A 77 3.97 -2.86 0.51
N THR A 78 3.75 -3.53 -0.62
CA THR A 78 4.76 -4.39 -1.22
C THR A 78 4.51 -4.63 -2.71
N PHE A 79 5.53 -4.35 -3.52
CA PHE A 79 5.54 -4.73 -4.93
C PHE A 79 6.11 -6.14 -5.14
N SER A 80 7.05 -6.58 -4.29
CA SER A 80 7.66 -7.91 -4.43
C SER A 80 6.68 -9.06 -4.17
N ALA A 81 5.84 -8.96 -3.13
CA ALA A 81 4.81 -9.98 -2.90
C ALA A 81 3.72 -9.93 -3.99
N PHE A 82 3.39 -8.72 -4.48
CA PHE A 82 2.47 -8.55 -5.60
C PHE A 82 2.96 -9.30 -6.86
N SER A 83 4.22 -9.15 -7.21
CA SER A 83 4.81 -9.86 -8.36
C SER A 83 4.80 -11.38 -8.17
N LEU A 84 5.10 -11.86 -6.96
CA LEU A 84 5.06 -13.28 -6.64
C LEU A 84 3.64 -13.83 -6.73
N ASP A 85 2.65 -13.14 -6.15
CA ASP A 85 1.24 -13.54 -6.19
C ASP A 85 0.72 -13.63 -7.64
N ALA A 86 1.11 -12.68 -8.50
CA ALA A 86 0.75 -12.70 -9.92
C ALA A 86 1.40 -13.90 -10.65
N ALA A 87 2.67 -14.20 -10.38
CA ALA A 87 3.36 -15.35 -10.93
C ALA A 87 2.71 -16.66 -10.48
N LEU A 88 2.40 -16.82 -9.19
CA LEU A 88 1.76 -18.01 -8.65
C LEU A 88 0.34 -18.22 -9.21
N LEU A 89 -0.41 -17.15 -9.44
CA LEU A 89 -1.71 -17.21 -10.13
C LEU A 89 -1.55 -17.73 -11.56
N TYR A 90 -0.53 -17.26 -12.27
CA TYR A 90 -0.23 -17.69 -13.63
C TYR A 90 0.23 -19.16 -13.69
N GLU A 91 1.19 -19.56 -12.84
CA GLU A 91 1.78 -20.89 -12.83
C GLU A 91 0.75 -22.00 -12.54
N ARG A 92 -0.26 -21.73 -11.72
CA ARG A 92 -1.35 -22.68 -11.44
C ARG A 92 -2.48 -22.66 -12.47
N GLY A 93 -2.29 -21.99 -13.60
CA GLY A 93 -3.25 -21.92 -14.71
C GLY A 93 -4.40 -20.92 -14.51
N ALA A 94 -4.40 -20.13 -13.42
CA ALA A 94 -5.46 -19.16 -13.12
C ALA A 94 -5.23 -17.81 -13.82
N VAL A 95 -4.99 -17.84 -15.14
CA VAL A 95 -4.57 -16.67 -15.94
C VAL A 95 -5.58 -15.52 -15.84
N GLY A 96 -6.88 -15.81 -15.90
CA GLY A 96 -7.93 -14.78 -15.76
C GLY A 96 -7.84 -14.04 -14.42
N LEU A 97 -7.60 -14.76 -13.31
CA LEU A 97 -7.43 -14.16 -11.99
C LEU A 97 -6.11 -13.38 -11.90
N ALA A 98 -5.04 -13.85 -12.53
CA ALA A 98 -3.77 -13.10 -12.60
C ALA A 98 -3.97 -11.73 -13.26
N VAL A 99 -4.68 -11.69 -14.40
CA VAL A 99 -4.98 -10.44 -15.13
C VAL A 99 -5.83 -9.50 -14.26
N VAL A 100 -6.91 -10.01 -13.66
CA VAL A 100 -7.78 -9.22 -12.78
C VAL A 100 -7.00 -8.68 -11.57
N TYR A 101 -6.14 -9.50 -10.97
CA TYR A 101 -5.32 -9.10 -9.84
C TYR A 101 -4.33 -7.99 -10.20
N VAL A 102 -3.61 -8.12 -11.32
CA VAL A 102 -2.63 -7.12 -11.80
C VAL A 102 -3.33 -5.82 -12.15
N LEU A 103 -4.34 -5.86 -13.02
CA LEU A 103 -5.04 -4.66 -13.49
C LEU A 103 -5.79 -3.99 -12.34
N GLY A 104 -6.51 -4.77 -11.53
CA GLY A 104 -7.26 -4.27 -10.39
C GLY A 104 -6.33 -3.59 -9.37
N SER A 105 -5.20 -4.22 -9.04
CA SER A 105 -4.24 -3.64 -8.10
C SER A 105 -3.69 -2.30 -8.59
N VAL A 106 -3.27 -2.23 -9.86
CA VAL A 106 -2.69 -1.01 -10.45
C VAL A 106 -3.73 0.10 -10.57
N VAL A 107 -4.89 -0.20 -11.17
CA VAL A 107 -5.93 0.80 -11.41
C VAL A 107 -6.46 1.36 -10.10
N LEU A 108 -6.79 0.51 -9.12
CA LEU A 108 -7.34 0.97 -7.85
C LEU A 108 -6.30 1.66 -6.97
N ALA A 109 -5.03 1.23 -7.00
CA ALA A 109 -3.96 1.93 -6.28
C ALA A 109 -3.77 3.35 -6.83
N ILE A 110 -3.66 3.51 -8.15
CA ILE A 110 -3.50 4.82 -8.79
C ILE A 110 -4.74 5.69 -8.57
N ALA A 111 -5.93 5.15 -8.80
CA ALA A 111 -7.19 5.87 -8.56
C ALA A 111 -7.32 6.28 -7.09
N GLY A 112 -6.95 5.40 -6.17
CA GLY A 112 -6.96 5.66 -4.73
C GLY A 112 -5.98 6.78 -4.32
N LEU A 113 -4.77 6.78 -4.86
CA LEU A 113 -3.78 7.84 -4.65
C LEU A 113 -4.31 9.20 -5.11
N PHE A 114 -4.79 9.28 -6.36
CA PHE A 114 -5.35 10.53 -6.89
C PHE A 114 -6.62 10.95 -6.15
N GLY A 115 -7.49 10.01 -5.80
CA GLY A 115 -8.69 10.25 -5.01
C GLY A 115 -8.35 10.84 -3.64
N GLY A 116 -7.34 10.28 -2.94
CA GLY A 116 -6.85 10.82 -1.67
C GLY A 116 -6.30 12.24 -1.79
N MET A 117 -5.49 12.51 -2.83
CA MET A 117 -4.98 13.86 -3.07
C MET A 117 -6.10 14.85 -3.40
N ALA A 118 -7.06 14.45 -4.24
CA ALA A 118 -8.19 15.28 -4.64
C ALA A 118 -9.11 15.60 -3.45
N LEU A 119 -9.36 14.62 -2.58
CA LEU A 119 -10.16 14.81 -1.37
C LEU A 119 -9.55 15.90 -0.48
N ILE A 120 -8.25 15.84 -0.21
CA ILE A 120 -7.60 16.86 0.62
C ILE A 120 -7.68 18.23 -0.03
N ARG A 121 -7.41 18.33 -1.34
CA ARG A 121 -7.54 19.60 -2.09
C ARG A 121 -8.94 20.19 -2.06
N ALA A 122 -9.98 19.37 -1.94
CA ALA A 122 -11.35 19.86 -1.81
C ALA A 122 -11.69 20.38 -0.40
N MET A 123 -10.90 20.00 0.61
CA MET A 123 -11.12 20.36 2.02
C MET A 123 -10.22 21.50 2.52
N THR A 124 -9.29 21.98 1.70
CA THR A 124 -8.29 23.01 2.05
C THR A 124 -8.30 24.14 1.04
#